data_AF-A0A7W1F4J1-F1
#
_entry.id   AF-A0A7W1F4J1-F1
#
_cell.length_a   1.000
_cell.length_b   1.000
_cell.length_c   1.000
_cell.angle_alpha   90.00
_cell.angle_beta   90.00
_cell.angle_gamma   90.00
#
_symmetry.space_group_name_H-M   'P 1'
#
loop_
_entity.id
_entity.type
_entity.pdbx_description
1 polymer ?
#
loop_
_entity_poly.entity_id
_entity_poly.type
_entity_poly.pdbx_seq_one_letter_code
_entity_poly.pdbx_strand_id
1 'polypeptide(L)'
;MERTDHELLAAYAGRGDLVAFQRLVERHQLRLIRLADAIIVDAAAAVEAVDEGFLRLARHADTLGATARSEGLGGWLCTVVRNAAIDLLRRGRGPTVLPLDGQADAASSDQPCATAQAGTAETGTLLWREVAGLPPLERAAVVLRYRDGLA
;
A
#
# COMPACT_ATOMS: atom_id res chain seq x y z
N MET A 1 -5.89 -24.18 -14.35
CA MET A 1 -4.81 -23.65 -13.51
C MET A 1 -4.82 -22.15 -13.66
N GLU A 2 -4.88 -21.40 -12.55
CA GLU A 2 -4.81 -19.94 -12.57
C GLU A 2 -3.37 -19.52 -12.89
N ARG A 3 -3.17 -18.53 -13.78
CA ARG A 3 -1.81 -18.05 -14.11
C ARG A 3 -1.19 -17.37 -12.89
N THR A 4 0.10 -17.60 -12.70
CA THR A 4 0.91 -16.91 -11.69
C THR A 4 1.14 -15.44 -12.09
N ASP A 5 1.48 -14.60 -11.13
CA ASP A 5 1.79 -13.19 -11.38
C ASP A 5 2.91 -13.02 -12.42
N HIS A 6 3.91 -13.91 -12.38
CA HIS A 6 5.00 -13.94 -13.34
C HIS A 6 4.51 -14.27 -14.76
N GLU A 7 3.67 -15.29 -14.93
CA GLU A 7 3.11 -15.65 -16.23
C GLU A 7 2.21 -14.55 -16.81
N LEU A 8 1.44 -13.88 -15.96
CA LEU A 8 0.63 -12.73 -16.36
C LEU A 8 1.52 -11.56 -16.81
N LEU A 9 2.57 -11.25 -16.05
CA LEU A 9 3.50 -10.17 -16.39
C LEU A 9 4.28 -10.47 -17.67
N ALA A 10 4.72 -11.71 -17.87
CA ALA A 10 5.42 -12.15 -19.08
C ALA A 10 4.50 -12.10 -20.32
N ALA A 11 3.22 -12.45 -20.18
CA ALA A 11 2.24 -12.32 -21.26
C ALA A 11 2.02 -10.85 -21.66
N TYR A 12 1.93 -9.96 -20.66
CA TYR A 12 1.84 -8.52 -20.90
C TYR A 12 3.10 -7.97 -21.58
N ALA A 13 4.30 -8.26 -21.04
CA ALA A 13 5.57 -7.79 -21.59
C ALA A 13 5.80 -8.26 -23.04
N GLY A 14 5.60 -9.56 -23.32
CA GLY A 14 5.93 -10.12 -24.62
C GLY A 14 4.94 -9.80 -25.74
N ARG A 15 3.67 -9.54 -25.43
CA ARG A 15 2.60 -9.44 -26.45
C ARG A 15 1.64 -8.27 -26.24
N GLY A 16 1.83 -7.47 -25.20
CA GLY A 16 0.87 -6.42 -24.80
C GLY A 16 -0.48 -6.98 -24.36
N ASP A 17 -0.52 -8.19 -23.76
CA ASP A 17 -1.76 -8.82 -23.29
C ASP A 17 -2.41 -7.99 -22.16
N LEU A 18 -3.35 -7.11 -22.54
CA LEU A 18 -4.06 -6.24 -21.60
C LEU A 18 -4.95 -7.01 -20.63
N VAL A 19 -5.43 -8.20 -21.01
CA VAL A 19 -6.24 -9.06 -20.12
C VAL A 19 -5.34 -9.60 -19.01
N ALA A 20 -4.11 -10.00 -19.34
CA ALA A 20 -3.14 -10.44 -18.34
C ALA A 20 -2.79 -9.32 -17.36
N PHE A 21 -2.61 -8.09 -17.85
CA PHE A 21 -2.37 -6.92 -16.99
C PHE A 21 -3.57 -6.60 -16.10
N GLN A 22 -4.79 -6.64 -16.63
CA GLN A 22 -6.00 -6.44 -15.85
C GLN A 22 -6.10 -7.44 -14.69
N ARG A 23 -5.74 -8.71 -14.91
CA ARG A 23 -5.72 -9.71 -13.83
C ARG A 23 -4.71 -9.38 -12.73
N LEU A 24 -3.55 -8.81 -13.07
CA LEU A 24 -2.58 -8.32 -12.09
C LEU A 24 -3.16 -7.16 -11.26
N VAL A 25 -3.86 -6.23 -11.91
CA VAL A 25 -4.54 -5.12 -11.25
C VAL A 25 -5.59 -5.66 -10.29
N GLU A 26 -6.53 -6.50 -10.76
CA GLU A 26 -7.60 -7.10 -9.94
C GLU A 26 -7.04 -7.83 -8.71
N ARG A 27 -5.92 -8.56 -8.87
CA ARG A 27 -5.30 -9.34 -7.79
C ARG A 27 -4.62 -8.48 -6.72
N HIS A 28 -4.08 -7.32 -7.08
CA HIS A 28 -3.24 -6.53 -6.17
C HIS A 28 -3.87 -5.22 -5.70
N GLN A 29 -4.80 -4.64 -6.47
CA GLN A 29 -5.32 -3.29 -6.25
C GLN A 29 -5.88 -3.10 -4.83
N LEU A 30 -6.74 -4.02 -4.36
CA LEU A 30 -7.36 -3.88 -3.04
C LEU A 30 -6.30 -3.81 -1.92
N ARG A 31 -5.26 -4.67 -1.99
CA ARG A 31 -4.17 -4.68 -1.01
C ARG A 31 -3.31 -3.41 -1.09
N LEU A 32 -3.04 -2.92 -2.29
CA LEU A 32 -2.22 -1.73 -2.49
C LEU A 32 -2.95 -0.45 -2.04
N ILE A 33 -4.25 -0.33 -2.29
CA ILE A 33 -5.08 0.77 -1.77
C ILE A 33 -5.05 0.74 -0.24
N ARG A 34 -5.28 -0.44 0.34
CA ARG A 34 -5.21 -0.69 1.77
C ARG A 34 -3.89 -0.27 2.41
N LEU A 35 -2.78 -0.49 1.71
CA LEU A 35 -1.44 -0.05 2.12
C LEU A 35 -1.29 1.48 1.99
N ALA A 36 -1.77 2.07 0.89
CA ALA A 36 -1.69 3.52 0.67
C ALA A 36 -2.52 4.30 1.70
N ASP A 37 -3.74 3.85 1.99
CA ASP A 37 -4.62 4.40 3.04
C ASP A 37 -3.98 4.34 4.44
N ALA A 38 -3.12 3.35 4.66
CA ALA A 38 -2.35 3.24 5.90
C ALA A 38 -1.23 4.31 5.99
N ILE A 39 -0.89 5.00 4.91
CA ILE A 39 0.18 5.99 4.88
C ILE A 39 -0.38 7.40 4.79
N ILE A 40 -1.31 7.63 3.87
CA ILE A 40 -1.87 8.94 3.55
C ILE A 40 -3.39 8.95 3.80
N VAL A 41 -3.87 9.91 4.60
CA VAL A 41 -5.29 10.09 4.92
C VAL A 41 -5.94 11.01 3.89
N ASP A 42 -5.84 10.61 2.63
CA ASP A 42 -6.47 11.24 1.45
C ASP A 42 -6.74 10.14 0.43
N ALA A 43 -8.02 9.84 0.19
CA ALA A 43 -8.43 8.74 -0.68
C ALA A 43 -7.99 8.96 -2.14
N ALA A 44 -7.97 10.21 -2.62
CA ALA A 44 -7.55 10.50 -3.98
C ALA A 44 -6.03 10.28 -4.13
N ALA A 45 -5.25 10.75 -3.16
CA ALA A 45 -3.80 10.57 -3.16
C ALA A 45 -3.40 9.09 -2.93
N ALA A 46 -4.18 8.33 -2.16
CA ALA A 46 -3.98 6.89 -2.00
C ALA A 46 -4.17 6.14 -3.33
N VAL A 47 -5.23 6.46 -4.07
CA VAL A 47 -5.47 5.91 -5.42
C VAL A 47 -4.35 6.32 -6.38
N GLU A 48 -3.92 7.58 -6.35
CA GLU A 48 -2.81 8.08 -7.17
C GLU A 48 -1.51 7.30 -6.94
N ALA A 49 -1.18 6.98 -5.67
CA ALA A 49 -0.01 6.17 -5.35
C ALA A 49 -0.08 4.75 -5.94
N VAL A 50 -1.27 4.14 -5.92
CA VAL A 50 -1.51 2.80 -6.49
C VAL A 50 -1.41 2.82 -8.01
N ASP A 51 -2.02 3.82 -8.65
CA ASP A 51 -1.98 4.01 -10.09
C ASP A 51 -0.54 4.21 -10.57
N GLU A 52 0.26 5.03 -9.88
CA GLU A 52 1.68 5.19 -10.19
C GLU A 52 2.45 3.86 -10.05
N GLY A 53 2.08 3.02 -9.08
CA GLY A 53 2.61 1.66 -8.94
C GLY A 53 2.35 0.79 -10.17
N PHE A 54 1.10 0.77 -10.65
CA PHE A 54 0.74 0.01 -11.86
C PHE A 54 1.33 0.63 -13.14
N LEU A 55 1.44 1.96 -13.23
CA LEU A 55 2.12 2.64 -14.34
C LEU A 55 3.61 2.29 -14.37
N ARG A 56 4.27 2.21 -13.21
CA ARG A 56 5.67 1.74 -13.14
C ARG A 56 5.77 0.27 -13.52
N LEU A 57 4.83 -0.58 -13.10
CA LEU A 57 4.80 -1.97 -13.52
C LEU A 57 4.70 -2.09 -15.05
N ALA A 58 3.79 -1.34 -15.65
CA ALA A 58 3.61 -1.33 -17.10
C ALA A 58 4.86 -0.86 -17.84
N ARG A 59 5.54 0.19 -17.34
CA ARG A 59 6.77 0.74 -17.93
C ARG A 59 8.00 -0.17 -17.80
N HIS A 60 8.04 -1.01 -16.77
CA HIS A 60 9.18 -1.89 -16.49
C HIS A 60 8.83 -3.38 -16.67
N ALA A 61 7.74 -3.69 -17.37
CA ALA A 61 7.25 -5.06 -17.51
C ALA A 61 8.28 -5.96 -18.20
N ASP A 62 9.02 -5.45 -19.19
CA ASP A 62 10.03 -6.21 -19.92
C ASP A 62 11.22 -6.62 -19.04
N THR A 63 11.71 -5.69 -18.21
CA THR A 63 12.84 -5.94 -17.31
C THR A 63 12.43 -6.77 -16.10
N LEU A 64 11.24 -6.50 -15.54
CA LEU A 64 10.70 -7.26 -14.41
C LEU A 64 10.31 -8.68 -14.85
N GLY A 65 9.71 -8.87 -16.02
CA GLY A 65 9.38 -10.19 -16.57
C GLY A 65 10.61 -11.08 -16.78
N ALA A 66 11.78 -10.48 -17.06
CA ALA A 66 13.04 -11.22 -17.17
C ALA A 66 13.66 -11.59 -15.81
N THR A 67 13.36 -10.84 -14.75
CA THR A 67 14.08 -10.90 -13.45
C THR A 67 13.22 -11.39 -12.28
N ALA A 68 11.90 -11.53 -12.46
CA ALA A 68 10.91 -11.79 -11.40
C ALA A 68 10.92 -13.22 -10.80
N ARG A 69 12.10 -13.78 -10.53
CA ARG A 69 12.24 -15.06 -9.80
C ARG A 69 12.52 -14.94 -8.31
N SER A 70 12.91 -13.77 -7.77
CA SER A 70 13.55 -13.74 -6.43
C SER A 70 12.72 -13.11 -5.29
N GLU A 71 11.95 -12.04 -5.52
CA GLU A 71 11.21 -11.34 -4.43
C GLU A 71 9.66 -11.35 -4.58
N GLY A 72 9.14 -11.85 -5.71
CA GLY A 72 7.70 -11.86 -5.99
C GLY A 72 7.13 -10.46 -6.34
N LEU A 73 6.36 -10.39 -7.43
CA LEU A 73 5.79 -9.14 -7.95
C LEU A 73 5.02 -8.33 -6.89
N GLY A 74 4.29 -9.02 -6.00
CA GLY A 74 3.53 -8.38 -4.93
C GLY A 74 4.40 -7.56 -3.96
N GLY A 75 5.58 -8.06 -3.59
CA GLY A 75 6.49 -7.36 -2.68
C GLY A 75 7.09 -6.10 -3.31
N TRP A 76 7.45 -6.20 -4.59
CA TRP A 76 7.90 -5.05 -5.38
C TRP A 76 6.81 -3.97 -5.49
N LEU A 77 5.56 -4.36 -5.80
CA LEU A 77 4.43 -3.43 -5.86
C LEU A 77 4.18 -2.73 -4.52
N CYS A 78 4.21 -3.47 -3.40
CA CYS A 78 4.07 -2.88 -2.07
C CYS A 78 5.15 -1.83 -1.79
N THR A 79 6.41 -2.10 -2.16
CA THR A 79 7.51 -1.15 -2.00
C THR A 79 7.30 0.13 -2.82
N VAL A 80 6.92 -0.03 -4.09
CA VAL A 80 6.69 1.09 -4.99
C VAL A 80 5.53 1.97 -4.51
N VAL A 81 4.39 1.38 -4.17
CA VAL A 81 3.21 2.11 -3.70
C VAL A 81 3.46 2.78 -2.37
N ARG A 82 4.16 2.11 -1.43
CA ARG A 82 4.58 2.72 -0.16
C ARG A 82 5.41 3.98 -0.39
N ASN A 83 6.40 3.92 -1.27
CA ASN A 83 7.26 5.07 -1.55
C ASN A 83 6.48 6.21 -2.22
N ALA A 84 5.60 5.90 -3.18
CA ALA A 84 4.73 6.91 -3.81
C ALA A 84 3.80 7.60 -2.80
N ALA A 85 3.17 6.84 -1.89
CA ALA A 85 2.31 7.39 -0.85
C ALA A 85 3.07 8.31 0.12
N ILE A 86 4.31 7.95 0.49
CA ILE A 86 5.18 8.80 1.32
C ILE A 86 5.54 10.10 0.60
N ASP A 87 5.85 10.03 -0.70
CA ASP A 87 6.19 11.22 -1.49
C ASP A 87 5.00 12.17 -1.62
N LEU A 88 3.79 11.65 -1.86
CA LEU A 88 2.55 12.44 -1.87
C LEU A 88 2.27 13.07 -0.51
N LEU A 89 2.45 12.31 0.58
CA LEU A 89 2.27 12.81 1.94
C LEU A 89 3.25 13.96 2.25
N ARG A 90 4.49 13.87 1.78
CA ARG A 90 5.50 14.93 1.94
C ARG A 90 5.13 16.18 1.14
N ARG A 91 4.65 16.03 -0.09
CA ARG A 91 4.22 17.17 -0.94
C ARG A 91 3.09 17.97 -0.31
N GLY A 92 2.11 17.30 0.29
CA GLY A 92 0.98 17.95 0.97
C GLY A 92 1.34 18.71 2.25
N ARG A 93 2.50 18.41 2.87
CA ARG A 93 2.97 19.05 4.12
C ARG A 93 3.91 20.24 3.90
N GLY A 94 4.17 20.63 2.64
CA GLY A 94 5.26 21.58 2.32
C GLY A 94 6.65 20.96 2.59
N PRO A 95 7.76 21.65 2.28
CA PRO A 95 9.10 21.12 2.49
C PRO A 95 9.39 20.95 3.99
N THR A 96 9.04 19.77 4.52
CA THR A 96 9.45 19.32 5.84
C THR A 96 10.83 18.70 5.70
N VAL A 97 11.85 19.40 6.19
CA VAL A 97 13.17 18.82 6.45
C VAL A 97 12.96 17.81 7.58
N LEU A 98 12.86 16.52 7.24
CA LEU A 98 12.85 15.46 8.25
C LEU A 98 14.32 15.13 8.56
N PRO A 99 14.78 15.22 9.82
CA PRO A 99 16.06 14.67 10.20
C PRO A 99 16.05 13.17 9.93
N LEU A 100 17.01 12.71 9.12
CA LEU A 100 17.42 11.31 9.09
C LEU A 100 18.19 11.08 10.38
N ASP A 101 17.47 10.76 11.45
CA ASP A 101 17.86 9.92 12.59
C ASP A 101 16.92 10.19 13.77
N GLY A 102 16.65 9.14 14.55
CA GLY A 102 15.47 8.98 15.39
C GLY A 102 15.29 9.94 16.57
N GLN A 103 14.12 9.77 17.16
CA GLN A 103 13.49 10.45 18.31
C GLN A 103 12.80 11.78 18.02
N ALA A 104 11.47 11.72 18.01
CA ALA A 104 10.62 12.81 18.45
C ALA A 104 9.53 12.25 19.36
N ASP A 105 9.67 12.57 20.65
CA ASP A 105 8.71 12.36 21.72
C ASP A 105 7.39 13.14 21.51
N ALA A 106 6.32 12.54 22.05
CA ALA A 106 5.13 13.11 22.69
C ALA A 106 4.32 14.25 22.02
N ALA A 107 3.01 14.01 21.87
CA ALA A 107 1.98 14.87 22.46
C ALA A 107 0.60 14.19 22.45
N SER A 108 0.07 13.90 23.64
CA SER A 108 -1.34 13.58 23.89
C SER A 108 -2.24 14.77 23.56
N SER A 109 -3.47 14.51 23.09
CA SER A 109 -4.59 15.44 23.20
C SER A 109 -5.94 14.68 23.23
N ASP A 110 -6.56 14.75 24.39
CA ASP A 110 -7.95 14.53 24.83
C ASP A 110 -9.06 13.98 23.89
N GLN A 111 -9.80 13.03 24.48
CA GLN A 111 -11.19 12.60 24.20
C GLN A 111 -12.24 13.65 24.69
N PRO A 112 -13.60 13.55 24.49
CA PRO A 112 -14.45 12.33 24.46
C PRO A 112 -15.77 12.30 23.59
N CYS A 113 -16.44 11.13 23.60
CA CYS A 113 -17.91 10.82 23.43
C CYS A 113 -18.60 10.97 22.04
N ALA A 114 -19.56 10.14 21.57
CA ALA A 114 -20.28 8.98 22.12
C ALA A 114 -21.07 8.20 21.01
N THR A 115 -21.19 6.87 21.20
CA THR A 115 -22.30 5.93 20.87
C THR A 115 -22.84 5.74 19.44
N ALA A 116 -22.73 4.51 18.88
CA ALA A 116 -23.78 3.46 18.95
C ALA A 116 -23.58 2.28 17.95
N GLN A 117 -23.50 1.06 18.51
CA GLN A 117 -24.07 -0.24 18.05
C GLN A 117 -23.33 -1.19 17.07
N ALA A 118 -22.69 -2.21 17.67
CA ALA A 118 -22.91 -3.68 17.61
C ALA A 118 -22.70 -4.41 16.27
N GLY A 119 -21.96 -5.50 16.13
CA GLY A 119 -21.21 -6.36 17.07
C GLY A 119 -20.37 -7.34 16.23
N THR A 120 -19.25 -7.84 16.74
CA THR A 120 -18.10 -8.50 16.04
C THR A 120 -17.22 -7.60 15.18
N ALA A 121 -17.76 -6.55 14.56
CA ALA A 121 -16.95 -5.48 13.95
C ALA A 121 -16.29 -4.57 15.01
N GLU A 122 -16.90 -4.44 16.19
CA GLU A 122 -16.49 -3.49 17.24
C GLU A 122 -15.06 -3.70 17.75
N THR A 123 -14.58 -4.94 17.88
CA THR A 123 -13.21 -5.20 18.35
C THR A 123 -12.17 -4.91 17.27
N GLY A 124 -12.47 -5.22 16.00
CA GLY A 124 -11.62 -4.90 14.87
C GLY A 124 -11.50 -3.39 14.66
N THR A 125 -12.63 -2.66 14.71
CA THR A 125 -12.65 -1.21 14.48
C THR A 125 -11.95 -0.43 15.60
N LEU A 126 -12.05 -0.87 16.87
CA LEU A 126 -11.29 -0.27 17.97
C LEU A 126 -9.79 -0.50 17.81
N LEU A 127 -9.37 -1.71 17.43
CA LEU A 127 -7.96 -2.02 17.21
C LEU A 127 -7.37 -1.23 16.04
N TRP A 128 -8.10 -1.12 14.93
CA TRP A 128 -7.65 -0.33 13.77
C TRP A 128 -7.68 1.18 14.03
N ARG A 129 -8.50 1.66 14.97
CA ARG A 129 -8.47 3.06 15.43
C ARG A 129 -7.17 3.39 16.17
N GLU A 130 -6.70 2.50 17.05
CA GLU A 130 -5.40 2.69 17.71
C GLU A 130 -4.24 2.60 16.70
N VAL A 131 -4.34 1.68 15.73
CA VAL A 131 -3.39 1.60 14.61
C VAL A 131 -3.40 2.88 13.77
N ALA A 132 -4.53 3.58 13.63
CA ALA A 132 -4.61 4.86 12.95
C ALA A 132 -3.79 5.96 13.66
N GLY A 133 -3.56 5.86 14.97
CA GLY A 133 -2.69 6.76 15.74
C GLY A 133 -1.20 6.54 15.50
N LEU A 134 -0.79 5.44 14.87
CA LEU A 134 0.62 5.13 14.65
C LEU A 134 1.26 6.05 13.59
N PRO A 135 2.60 6.25 13.66
CA PRO A 135 3.37 6.82 12.56
C PRO A 135 3.09 6.08 11.24
N PRO A 136 3.09 6.77 10.08
CA PRO A 136 2.66 6.19 8.80
C PRO A 136 3.37 4.88 8.42
N LEU A 137 4.66 4.76 8.74
CA LEU A 137 5.44 3.56 8.40
C LEU A 137 5.10 2.37 9.29
N GLU A 138 4.84 2.61 10.57
CA GLU A 138 4.43 1.59 11.53
C GLU A 138 3.02 1.10 11.21
N ARG A 139 2.11 2.03 10.90
CA ARG A 139 0.75 1.72 10.44
C ARG A 139 0.76 0.84 9.19
N ALA A 140 1.58 1.20 8.20
CA ALA A 140 1.74 0.40 6.98
C ALA A 140 2.24 -1.02 7.26
N ALA A 141 3.24 -1.18 8.14
CA ALA A 141 3.78 -2.48 8.51
C ALA A 141 2.72 -3.37 9.21
N VAL A 142 1.94 -2.79 10.13
CA VAL A 142 0.86 -3.50 10.83
C VAL A 142 -0.23 -3.94 9.83
N VAL A 143 -0.62 -3.07 8.90
CA VAL A 143 -1.62 -3.39 7.88
C VAL A 143 -1.15 -4.55 6.99
N LEU A 144 0.09 -4.49 6.48
CA LEU A 144 0.66 -5.56 5.64
C LEU A 144 0.73 -6.90 6.39
N ARG A 145 1.13 -6.89 7.67
CA ARG A 145 1.30 -8.11 8.46
C ARG A 145 -0.03 -8.73 8.86
N TYR A 146 -0.93 -7.94 9.44
CA TYR A 146 -2.11 -8.48 10.12
C TYR A 146 -3.37 -8.50 9.25
N ARG A 147 -3.47 -7.63 8.23
CA ARG A 147 -4.63 -7.60 7.33
C ARG A 147 -4.41 -8.41 6.05
N ASP A 148 -3.16 -8.51 5.60
CA ASP A 148 -2.82 -9.14 4.32
C ASP A 148 -2.04 -10.47 4.47
N GLY A 149 -1.73 -10.90 5.70
CA GLY A 149 -1.23 -12.25 6.01
C GLY A 149 0.23 -12.54 5.63
N LEU A 150 1.06 -11.51 5.43
CA LEU A 150 2.48 -11.68 5.08
C LEU A 150 3.30 -12.11 6.30
N ALA A 151 3.70 -13.39 6.32
CA ALA A 151 4.70 -13.96 7.21
C ALA A 151 5.69 -14.90 6.52
#